data_AF-A0A673MKT2-F1
#
_entry.id   AF-A0A673MKT2-F1
#
_cell.length_a   1.000
_cell.length_b   1.000
_cell.length_c   1.000
_cell.angle_alpha   90.00
_cell.angle_beta   90.00
_cell.angle_gamma   90.00
#
_symmetry.space_group_name_H-M   'P 1'
#
loop_
_entity.id
_entity.type
_entity.pdbx_description
1 polymer ?
#
loop_
_entity_poly.entity_id
_entity_poly.type
_entity_poly.pdbx_seq_one_letter_code
_entity_poly.pdbx_strand_id
1 'polypeptide(L)'
;QHGRVKIKSTAQQEEEKRKEREKKLKAFVSARDAVLKKRSAGEHDEEALQLTQQLLSSNPDFATLWNYRREVLLHLETLREKDEVQKLYESELHFIEACLKVNPKSYGCWHHRSWVNTRLPQPVWTRELGLCDRCLSLDERNFHCWDYRRVVVKESGVSVEQELQFTDRLIGSNFSNYSSWHYRSTLLPQLHPQPALDPAPYTKYELAHNAFFTDPNDQSAWFYYRWLLGRGVCVSGRDRGLSLSLSQAQSEGLMLVLDGLPQQVQWRSAHPRFRHSPVWVSFTNTFSFWGDYSF
;
A
#
# COMPACT_ATOMS: atom_id res chain seq x y z
N GLN A 1 -14.74 -16.20 3.58
CA GLN A 1 -16.01 -16.05 2.82
C GLN A 1 -16.66 -14.76 3.28
N HIS A 2 -16.88 -13.78 2.41
CA HIS A 2 -17.53 -12.51 2.74
C HIS A 2 -18.76 -12.30 1.85
N GLY A 3 -19.78 -11.59 2.35
CA GLY A 3 -20.90 -11.09 1.54
C GLY A 3 -21.87 -12.14 0.97
N ARG A 4 -21.86 -13.40 1.45
CA ARG A 4 -22.83 -14.41 0.98
C ARG A 4 -24.23 -14.09 1.52
N VAL A 5 -25.08 -13.56 0.66
CA VAL A 5 -26.51 -13.34 0.93
C VAL A 5 -27.19 -14.70 1.12
N LYS A 6 -27.95 -14.86 2.21
CA LYS A 6 -28.78 -16.04 2.43
C LYS A 6 -30.02 -15.94 1.54
N ILE A 7 -30.03 -16.72 0.46
CA ILE A 7 -31.19 -16.85 -0.43
C ILE A 7 -31.97 -18.09 0.02
N LYS A 8 -33.28 -17.95 0.26
CA LYS A 8 -34.17 -19.09 0.48
C LYS A 8 -34.46 -19.74 -0.88
N SER A 9 -33.92 -20.94 -1.12
CA SER A 9 -34.18 -21.74 -2.32
C SER A 9 -35.21 -22.83 -2.05
N THR A 10 -35.88 -23.31 -3.10
CA THR A 10 -36.73 -24.50 -3.00
C THR A 10 -35.88 -25.78 -2.89
N ALA A 11 -36.43 -26.84 -2.30
CA ALA A 11 -35.71 -28.12 -2.12
C ALA A 11 -35.19 -28.70 -3.46
N GLN A 12 -35.95 -28.54 -4.55
CA GLN A 12 -35.54 -28.97 -5.89
C GLN A 12 -34.32 -28.19 -6.40
N GLN A 13 -34.32 -26.86 -6.25
CA GLN A 13 -33.18 -26.02 -6.66
C GLN A 13 -31.93 -26.29 -5.82
N GLU A 14 -32.09 -26.62 -4.54
CA GLU A 14 -30.98 -27.01 -3.67
C GLU A 14 -30.35 -28.32 -4.09
N GLU A 15 -31.17 -29.31 -4.45
CA GLU A 15 -30.72 -30.60 -4.94
C GLU A 15 -29.99 -30.48 -6.29
N GLU A 16 -30.52 -29.71 -7.23
CA GLU A 16 -29.85 -29.43 -8.52
C GLU A 16 -28.49 -28.75 -8.31
N LYS A 17 -28.44 -27.71 -7.46
CA LYS A 17 -27.18 -27.04 -7.10
C LYS A 17 -26.22 -27.97 -6.35
N ARG A 18 -26.72 -28.95 -5.60
CA ARG A 18 -25.88 -29.94 -4.92
C ARG A 18 -25.21 -30.87 -5.93
N LYS A 19 -26.00 -31.46 -6.84
CA LYS A 19 -25.49 -32.33 -7.92
C LYS A 19 -24.47 -31.62 -8.81
N GLU A 20 -24.72 -30.35 -9.16
CA GLU A 20 -23.77 -29.55 -9.94
C GLU A 20 -22.45 -29.32 -9.18
N ARG A 21 -22.54 -28.99 -7.88
CA ARG A 21 -21.37 -28.82 -7.01
C ARG A 21 -20.57 -30.10 -6.84
N GLU A 22 -21.23 -31.25 -6.69
CA GLU A 22 -20.56 -32.55 -6.60
C GLU A 22 -19.83 -32.91 -7.89
N LYS A 23 -20.44 -32.67 -9.06
CA LYS A 23 -19.79 -32.86 -10.36
C LYS A 23 -18.55 -31.98 -10.51
N LYS A 24 -18.66 -30.70 -10.16
CA LYS A 24 -17.53 -29.75 -10.17
C LYS A 24 -16.43 -30.15 -9.19
N LEU A 25 -16.81 -30.60 -7.99
CA LEU A 25 -15.87 -31.07 -6.97
C LEU A 25 -15.11 -32.32 -7.43
N LYS A 26 -15.79 -33.29 -8.03
CA LYS A 26 -15.16 -34.50 -8.56
C LYS A 26 -14.13 -34.17 -9.65
N ALA A 27 -14.48 -33.27 -10.57
CA ALA A 27 -13.55 -32.80 -11.60
C ALA A 27 -12.35 -32.06 -10.98
N PHE A 28 -12.61 -31.17 -10.01
CA PHE A 28 -11.56 -30.44 -9.30
C PHE A 28 -10.59 -31.38 -8.55
N VAL A 29 -11.11 -32.38 -7.83
CA VAL A 29 -10.31 -33.37 -7.10
C VAL A 29 -9.43 -34.17 -8.07
N SER A 30 -10.01 -34.65 -9.17
CA SER A 30 -9.26 -35.40 -10.18
C SER A 30 -8.13 -34.57 -10.80
N ALA A 31 -8.40 -33.31 -11.16
CA ALA A 31 -7.40 -32.42 -11.72
C ALA A 31 -6.32 -32.05 -10.70
N ARG A 32 -6.69 -31.81 -9.43
CA ARG A 32 -5.74 -31.57 -8.33
C ARG A 32 -4.81 -32.76 -8.16
N ASP A 33 -5.34 -33.97 -8.09
CA ASP A 33 -4.54 -35.17 -7.83
C ASP A 33 -3.59 -35.45 -9.00
N ALA A 34 -4.02 -35.21 -10.24
CA ALA A 34 -3.15 -35.26 -11.42
C ALA A 34 -1.99 -34.24 -11.32
N VAL A 35 -2.28 -32.99 -10.97
CA VAL A 35 -1.25 -31.94 -10.79
C VAL A 35 -0.26 -32.30 -9.69
N LEU A 36 -0.74 -32.78 -8.54
CA LEU A 36 0.14 -33.14 -7.42
C LEU A 36 1.03 -34.35 -7.76
N LYS A 37 0.48 -35.34 -8.46
CA LYS A 37 1.25 -36.48 -8.96
C LYS A 37 2.35 -36.01 -9.93
N LYS A 38 2.00 -35.17 -10.89
CA LYS A 38 2.92 -34.61 -11.89
C LYS A 38 4.06 -33.84 -11.23
N ARG A 39 3.74 -32.98 -10.25
CA ARG A 39 4.75 -32.29 -9.43
C ARG A 39 5.66 -33.25 -8.67
N SER A 40 5.10 -34.30 -8.05
CA SER A 40 5.90 -35.29 -7.32
C SER A 40 6.82 -36.12 -8.21
N ALA A 41 6.47 -36.26 -9.49
CA ALA A 41 7.30 -36.91 -10.50
C ALA A 41 8.37 -35.98 -11.10
N GLY A 42 8.37 -34.69 -10.74
CA GLY A 42 9.30 -33.69 -11.27
C GLY A 42 9.02 -33.29 -12.73
N GLU A 43 7.80 -33.51 -13.22
CA GLU A 43 7.40 -33.18 -14.58
C GLU A 43 7.09 -31.67 -14.69
N HIS A 44 7.92 -30.93 -15.42
CA HIS A 44 7.83 -29.47 -15.56
C HIS A 44 7.53 -29.04 -17.00
N ASP A 45 6.33 -29.30 -17.50
CA ASP A 45 5.95 -29.05 -18.89
C ASP A 45 4.70 -28.17 -19.06
N GLU A 46 4.34 -27.88 -20.31
CA GLU A 46 3.16 -27.07 -20.64
C GLU A 46 1.84 -27.71 -20.19
N GLU A 47 1.76 -29.05 -20.10
CA GLU A 47 0.59 -29.73 -19.56
C GLU A 47 0.39 -29.40 -18.07
N ALA A 48 1.47 -29.31 -17.30
CA ALA A 48 1.41 -28.86 -15.90
C ALA A 48 0.87 -27.42 -15.79
N LEU A 49 1.23 -26.52 -16.72
CA LEU A 49 0.64 -25.18 -16.79
C LEU A 49 -0.85 -25.24 -17.13
N GLN A 50 -1.28 -26.07 -18.08
CA GLN A 50 -2.69 -26.18 -18.42
C GLN A 50 -3.54 -26.72 -17.26
N LEU A 51 -3.08 -27.77 -16.58
CA LEU A 51 -3.80 -28.38 -15.46
C LEU A 51 -3.89 -27.43 -14.26
N THR A 52 -2.80 -26.74 -13.92
CA THR A 52 -2.82 -25.73 -12.83
C THR A 52 -3.71 -24.54 -13.18
N GLN A 53 -3.74 -24.12 -14.45
CA GLN A 53 -4.63 -23.05 -14.94
C GLN A 53 -6.10 -23.41 -14.75
N GLN A 54 -6.52 -24.64 -15.05
CA GLN A 54 -7.91 -25.09 -14.85
C GLN A 54 -8.35 -24.93 -13.39
N LEU A 55 -7.49 -25.29 -12.44
CA LEU A 55 -7.77 -25.21 -11.01
C LEU A 55 -7.77 -23.77 -10.50
N LEU A 56 -6.75 -22.99 -10.86
CA LEU A 56 -6.57 -21.61 -10.39
C LEU A 56 -7.57 -20.63 -10.99
N SER A 57 -8.07 -20.88 -12.21
CA SER A 57 -9.15 -20.09 -12.81
C SER A 57 -10.43 -20.10 -11.97
N SER A 58 -10.65 -21.17 -11.18
CA SER A 58 -11.81 -21.28 -10.29
C SER A 58 -11.47 -20.93 -8.83
N ASN A 59 -10.25 -21.24 -8.39
CA ASN A 59 -9.78 -20.99 -7.03
C ASN A 59 -8.35 -20.43 -7.05
N PRO A 60 -8.17 -19.11 -7.24
CA PRO A 60 -6.86 -18.49 -7.29
C PRO A 60 -6.11 -18.49 -5.95
N ASP A 61 -6.76 -18.85 -4.85
CA ASP A 61 -6.14 -18.86 -3.51
C ASP A 61 -5.42 -20.18 -3.18
N PHE A 62 -5.34 -21.11 -4.13
CA PHE A 62 -4.57 -22.34 -3.96
C PHE A 62 -3.06 -22.07 -4.14
N ALA A 63 -2.41 -21.59 -3.09
CA ALA A 63 -1.00 -21.17 -3.09
C ALA A 63 -0.02 -22.21 -3.64
N THR A 64 -0.20 -23.49 -3.31
CA THR A 64 0.68 -24.58 -3.79
C THR A 64 0.74 -24.66 -5.32
N LEU A 65 -0.36 -24.36 -6.01
CA LEU A 65 -0.40 -24.40 -7.48
C LEU A 65 0.40 -23.27 -8.09
N TRP A 66 0.40 -22.07 -7.48
CA TRP A 66 1.27 -20.98 -7.91
C TRP A 66 2.76 -21.34 -7.74
N ASN A 67 3.11 -22.04 -6.65
CA ASN A 67 4.48 -22.51 -6.46
C ASN A 67 4.90 -23.46 -7.57
N TYR A 68 4.05 -24.44 -7.89
CA TYR A 68 4.32 -25.38 -8.96
C TYR A 68 4.39 -24.70 -10.34
N ARG A 69 3.50 -23.74 -10.62
CA ARG A 69 3.60 -22.93 -11.85
C ARG A 69 4.96 -22.23 -11.97
N ARG A 70 5.49 -21.68 -10.87
CA ARG A 70 6.83 -21.07 -10.88
C ARG A 70 7.92 -22.10 -11.17
N GLU A 71 7.86 -23.29 -10.59
CA GLU A 71 8.80 -24.38 -10.89
C GLU A 71 8.79 -24.73 -12.38
N VAL A 72 7.61 -24.85 -12.97
CA VAL A 72 7.43 -25.12 -14.41
C VAL A 72 7.95 -23.97 -15.27
N LEU A 73 7.56 -22.72 -14.98
CA LEU A 73 8.00 -21.54 -15.75
C LEU A 73 9.52 -21.37 -15.71
N LEU A 74 10.15 -21.58 -14.54
CA LEU A 74 11.60 -21.54 -14.41
C LEU A 74 12.30 -22.62 -15.23
N HIS A 75 11.73 -23.83 -15.31
CA HIS A 75 12.27 -24.87 -16.15
C HIS A 75 12.14 -24.51 -17.64
N LEU A 76 10.97 -24.06 -18.08
CA LEU A 76 10.73 -23.66 -19.47
C LEU A 76 11.59 -22.46 -19.89
N GLU A 77 11.89 -21.54 -18.98
CA GLU A 77 12.82 -20.42 -19.19
C GLU A 77 14.23 -20.90 -19.59
N THR A 78 14.70 -22.03 -19.07
CA THR A 78 16.02 -22.60 -19.44
C THR A 78 16.06 -23.27 -20.80
N LEU A 79 14.88 -23.55 -21.40
CA LEU A 79 14.75 -24.31 -22.64
C LEU A 79 14.40 -23.43 -23.85
N ARG A 80 14.13 -22.14 -23.63
CA ARG A 80 13.53 -21.24 -24.61
C ARG A 80 14.41 -20.04 -24.89
N GLU A 81 14.32 -19.56 -26.12
CA GLU A 81 14.98 -18.32 -26.51
C GLU A 81 14.27 -17.11 -25.87
N LYS A 82 14.98 -15.98 -25.77
CA LYS A 82 14.51 -14.77 -25.07
C LYS A 82 13.13 -14.30 -25.52
N ASP A 83 12.83 -14.36 -26.82
CA ASP A 83 11.54 -13.94 -27.38
C ASP A 83 10.40 -14.91 -27.04
N GLU A 84 10.70 -16.20 -26.92
CA GLU A 84 9.74 -17.21 -26.48
C GLU A 84 9.46 -17.11 -24.98
N VAL A 85 10.50 -16.80 -24.18
CA VAL A 85 10.37 -16.50 -22.75
C VAL A 85 9.50 -15.25 -22.53
N GLN A 86 9.69 -14.21 -23.34
CA GLN A 86 8.84 -13.01 -23.31
C GLN A 86 7.36 -13.39 -23.52
N LYS A 87 7.04 -14.15 -24.58
CA LYS A 87 5.67 -14.59 -24.88
C LYS A 87 5.08 -15.48 -23.79
N LEU A 88 5.89 -16.38 -23.22
CA LEU A 88 5.48 -17.25 -22.12
C LEU A 88 5.00 -16.43 -20.91
N TYR A 89 5.81 -15.47 -20.46
CA TYR A 89 5.47 -14.64 -19.31
C TYR A 89 4.37 -13.62 -19.63
N GLU A 90 4.27 -13.11 -20.86
CA GLU A 90 3.13 -12.30 -21.29
C GLU A 90 1.82 -13.09 -21.23
N SER A 91 1.80 -14.34 -21.70
CA SER A 91 0.64 -15.24 -21.56
C SER A 91 0.28 -15.45 -20.10
N GLU A 92 1.29 -15.65 -19.24
CA GLU A 92 1.10 -15.79 -17.80
C GLU A 92 0.46 -14.53 -17.18
N LEU A 93 0.88 -13.33 -17.58
CA LEU A 93 0.25 -12.08 -17.12
C LEU A 93 -1.22 -11.98 -17.52
N HIS A 94 -1.61 -12.46 -18.71
CA HIS A 94 -3.02 -12.49 -19.13
C HIS A 94 -3.83 -13.47 -18.29
N PHE A 95 -3.26 -14.64 -17.99
CA PHE A 95 -3.89 -15.63 -17.13
C PHE A 95 -4.11 -15.08 -15.70
N ILE A 96 -3.10 -14.44 -15.12
CA ILE A 96 -3.22 -13.84 -13.79
C ILE A 96 -4.28 -12.73 -13.77
N GLU A 97 -4.38 -11.92 -14.82
CA GLU A 97 -5.43 -10.89 -14.93
C GLU A 97 -6.84 -11.53 -14.96
N ALA A 98 -7.02 -12.68 -15.61
CA ALA A 98 -8.26 -13.43 -15.54
C ALA A 98 -8.57 -13.93 -14.12
N CYS A 99 -7.57 -14.44 -13.40
CA CYS A 99 -7.71 -14.86 -12.00
C CYS A 99 -8.06 -13.68 -11.06
N LEU A 100 -7.49 -12.50 -11.28
CA LEU A 100 -7.82 -11.30 -10.50
C LEU A 100 -9.26 -10.83 -10.72
N LYS A 101 -9.87 -11.08 -11.88
CA LYS A 101 -11.30 -10.84 -12.10
C LYS A 101 -12.18 -11.78 -11.27
N VAL A 102 -11.70 -12.98 -10.95
CA VAL A 102 -12.40 -13.95 -10.09
C VAL A 102 -12.25 -13.59 -8.62
N ASN A 103 -11.03 -13.29 -8.17
CA ASN A 103 -10.77 -12.80 -6.83
C ASN A 103 -9.72 -11.67 -6.85
N PRO A 104 -10.13 -10.39 -6.82
CA PRO A 104 -9.21 -9.26 -6.84
C PRO A 104 -8.42 -9.08 -5.54
N LYS A 105 -8.72 -9.88 -4.51
CA LYS A 105 -8.08 -9.87 -3.18
C LYS A 105 -7.22 -11.12 -2.93
N SER A 106 -6.88 -11.85 -4.00
CA SER A 106 -6.04 -13.04 -3.90
C SER A 106 -4.57 -12.66 -3.73
N TYR A 107 -3.99 -12.95 -2.56
CA TYR A 107 -2.56 -12.78 -2.31
C TYR A 107 -1.69 -13.56 -3.31
N GLY A 108 -2.11 -14.78 -3.65
CA GLY A 108 -1.38 -15.64 -4.58
C GLY A 108 -1.25 -15.00 -5.97
N CYS A 109 -2.34 -14.41 -6.48
CA CYS A 109 -2.33 -13.73 -7.78
C CYS A 109 -1.40 -12.53 -7.80
N TRP A 110 -1.54 -11.61 -6.84
CA TRP A 110 -0.73 -10.39 -6.80
C TRP A 110 0.76 -10.70 -6.63
N HIS A 111 1.09 -11.62 -5.72
CA HIS A 111 2.46 -12.04 -5.50
C HIS A 111 3.07 -12.72 -6.74
N HIS A 112 2.32 -13.62 -7.38
CA HIS A 112 2.78 -14.30 -8.60
C HIS A 112 2.94 -13.31 -9.75
N ARG A 113 2.07 -12.30 -9.88
CA ARG A 113 2.20 -11.23 -10.87
C ARG A 113 3.48 -10.42 -10.69
N SER A 114 3.80 -10.02 -9.46
CA SER A 114 5.07 -9.33 -9.16
C SER A 114 6.26 -10.19 -9.56
N TRP A 115 6.24 -11.47 -9.19
CA TRP A 115 7.29 -12.42 -9.56
C TRP A 115 7.45 -12.55 -11.08
N VAL A 116 6.37 -12.67 -11.85
CA VAL A 116 6.42 -12.72 -13.32
C VAL A 116 7.07 -11.46 -13.90
N ASN A 117 6.70 -10.27 -13.41
CA ASN A 117 7.31 -9.03 -13.90
C ASN A 117 8.81 -8.91 -13.60
N THR A 118 9.31 -9.50 -12.50
CA THR A 118 10.76 -9.56 -12.24
C THR A 118 11.52 -10.51 -13.18
N ARG A 119 10.82 -11.38 -13.90
CA ARG A 119 11.39 -12.40 -14.80
C ARG A 119 11.21 -12.07 -16.28
N LEU A 120 10.29 -11.16 -16.61
CA LEU A 120 10.09 -10.71 -17.98
C LEU A 120 11.38 -10.09 -18.55
N PRO A 121 11.86 -10.56 -19.72
CA PRO A 121 13.02 -9.95 -20.37
C PRO A 121 12.82 -8.47 -20.69
N GLN A 122 11.60 -8.06 -21.03
CA GLN A 122 11.21 -6.67 -21.28
C GLN A 122 9.86 -6.38 -20.60
N PRO A 123 9.85 -5.91 -19.34
CA PRO A 123 8.62 -5.57 -18.63
C PRO A 123 7.99 -4.28 -19.17
N VAL A 124 6.67 -4.27 -19.33
CA VAL A 124 5.91 -3.12 -19.83
C VAL A 124 5.19 -2.43 -18.67
N TRP A 125 5.89 -1.58 -17.94
CA TRP A 125 5.36 -0.98 -16.71
C TRP A 125 4.12 -0.09 -16.91
N THR A 126 3.99 0.54 -18.07
CA THR A 126 2.79 1.33 -18.43
C THR A 126 1.53 0.46 -18.47
N ARG A 127 1.64 -0.80 -18.91
CA ARG A 127 0.53 -1.78 -18.86
C ARG A 127 0.14 -2.09 -17.42
N GLU A 128 1.13 -2.24 -16.54
CA GLU A 128 0.92 -2.59 -15.13
C GLU A 128 0.31 -1.44 -14.32
N LEU A 129 0.75 -0.20 -14.56
CA LEU A 129 0.10 1.00 -14.02
C LEU A 129 -1.34 1.11 -14.52
N GLY A 130 -1.57 0.88 -15.82
CA GLY A 130 -2.92 0.87 -16.39
C GLY A 130 -3.82 -0.23 -15.81
N LEU A 131 -3.27 -1.39 -15.44
CA LEU A 131 -4.01 -2.40 -14.69
C LEU A 131 -4.39 -1.89 -13.29
N CYS A 132 -3.45 -1.26 -12.57
CA CYS A 132 -3.71 -0.69 -11.26
C CYS A 132 -4.84 0.34 -11.31
N ASP A 133 -4.82 1.24 -12.31
CA ASP A 133 -5.87 2.24 -12.52
C ASP A 133 -7.25 1.57 -12.70
N ARG A 134 -7.33 0.53 -13.54
CA ARG A 134 -8.58 -0.23 -13.73
C ARG A 134 -9.04 -0.91 -12.44
N CYS A 135 -8.14 -1.58 -11.72
CA CYS A 135 -8.49 -2.27 -10.48
C CYS A 135 -8.95 -1.31 -9.38
N LEU A 136 -8.31 -0.15 -9.24
CA LEU A 136 -8.68 0.88 -8.27
C LEU A 136 -9.95 1.63 -8.68
N SER A 137 -10.27 1.73 -9.97
CA SER A 137 -11.58 2.25 -10.40
C SER A 137 -12.75 1.32 -10.01
N LEU A 138 -12.50 0.02 -9.83
CA LEU A 138 -13.50 -0.97 -9.42
C LEU A 138 -13.61 -1.11 -7.90
N ASP A 139 -12.48 -1.11 -7.20
CA ASP A 139 -12.41 -1.10 -5.73
C ASP A 139 -11.23 -0.23 -5.31
N GLU A 140 -11.51 1.05 -5.08
CA GLU A 140 -10.51 2.06 -4.71
C GLU A 140 -9.83 1.78 -3.36
N ARG A 141 -10.41 0.89 -2.55
CA ARG A 141 -9.91 0.46 -1.24
C ARG A 141 -9.17 -0.87 -1.31
N ASN A 142 -8.95 -1.41 -2.50
CA ASN A 142 -8.19 -2.64 -2.69
C ASN A 142 -6.71 -2.43 -2.35
N PHE A 143 -6.35 -2.67 -1.09
CA PHE A 143 -4.98 -2.47 -0.62
C PHE A 143 -3.96 -3.36 -1.35
N HIS A 144 -4.35 -4.54 -1.84
CA HIS A 144 -3.43 -5.38 -2.64
C HIS A 144 -3.02 -4.69 -3.94
N CYS A 145 -3.97 -4.02 -4.59
CA CYS A 145 -3.69 -3.24 -5.79
C CYS A 145 -2.83 -2.01 -5.48
N TRP A 146 -3.07 -1.34 -4.35
CA TRP A 146 -2.23 -0.25 -3.88
C TRP A 146 -0.80 -0.70 -3.59
N ASP A 147 -0.63 -1.85 -2.93
CA ASP A 147 0.67 -2.45 -2.63
C ASP A 147 1.40 -2.81 -3.91
N TYR A 148 0.70 -3.43 -4.86
CA TYR A 148 1.23 -3.77 -6.18
C TYR A 148 1.64 -2.53 -6.96
N ARG A 149 0.81 -1.47 -6.97
CA ARG A 149 1.14 -0.21 -7.62
C ARG A 149 2.44 0.38 -7.08
N ARG A 150 2.66 0.36 -5.76
CA ARG A 150 3.92 0.86 -5.16
C ARG A 150 5.14 0.08 -5.62
N VAL A 151 5.02 -1.23 -5.82
CA VAL A 151 6.09 -2.05 -6.43
C VAL A 151 6.33 -1.59 -7.87
N VAL A 152 5.28 -1.49 -8.70
CA VAL A 152 5.39 -1.07 -10.10
C VAL A 152 6.00 0.33 -10.24
N VAL A 153 5.58 1.29 -9.42
CA VAL A 153 6.13 2.66 -9.39
C VAL A 153 7.63 2.63 -9.11
N LYS A 154 8.05 1.85 -8.10
CA LYS A 154 9.45 1.70 -7.74
C LYS A 154 10.28 1.13 -8.90
N GLU A 155 9.79 0.08 -9.56
CA GLU A 155 10.53 -0.59 -10.64
C GLU A 155 10.52 0.22 -11.96
N SER A 156 9.49 1.05 -12.18
CA SER A 156 9.32 1.84 -13.41
C SER A 156 10.01 3.20 -13.39
N GLY A 157 10.42 3.69 -12.22
CA GLY A 157 11.05 5.00 -12.06
C GLY A 157 10.06 6.18 -12.18
N VAL A 158 8.76 5.93 -12.03
CA VAL A 158 7.74 7.00 -11.94
C VAL A 158 8.06 7.91 -10.76
N SER A 159 7.98 9.22 -10.98
CA SER A 159 8.37 10.20 -9.96
C SER A 159 7.33 10.31 -8.84
N VAL A 160 7.77 10.77 -7.66
CA VAL A 160 6.89 11.00 -6.51
C VAL A 160 5.81 12.03 -6.86
N GLU A 161 6.13 13.05 -7.65
CA GLU A 161 5.20 14.08 -8.11
C GLU A 161 4.09 13.50 -8.99
N GLN A 162 4.43 12.56 -9.89
CA GLN A 162 3.43 11.90 -10.74
C GLN A 162 2.45 11.05 -9.90
N GLU A 163 2.94 10.39 -8.85
CA GLU A 163 2.06 9.65 -7.94
C GLU A 163 1.24 10.57 -7.02
N LEU A 164 1.78 11.73 -6.63
CA LEU A 164 0.98 12.75 -5.95
C LEU A 164 -0.16 13.25 -6.86
N GLN A 165 0.11 13.54 -8.14
CA GLN A 165 -0.92 13.90 -9.12
C GLN A 165 -1.94 12.77 -9.34
N PHE A 166 -1.52 11.50 -9.28
CA PHE A 166 -2.44 10.36 -9.29
C PHE A 166 -3.38 10.40 -8.08
N THR A 167 -2.86 10.61 -6.88
CA THR A 167 -3.69 10.74 -5.68
C THR A 167 -4.59 11.97 -5.70
N ASP A 168 -4.15 13.10 -6.27
CA ASP A 168 -4.98 14.31 -6.43
C ASP A 168 -6.20 14.01 -7.30
N ARG A 169 -6.02 13.26 -8.40
CA ARG A 169 -7.13 12.83 -9.27
C ARG A 169 -8.11 11.93 -8.52
N LEU A 170 -7.62 10.96 -7.75
CA LEU A 170 -8.50 10.05 -7.00
C LEU A 170 -9.28 10.78 -5.91
N ILE A 171 -8.63 11.64 -5.13
CA ILE A 171 -9.29 12.46 -4.10
C ILE A 171 -10.30 13.42 -4.74
N GLY A 172 -9.95 14.04 -5.87
CA GLY A 172 -10.87 14.91 -6.61
C GLY A 172 -12.12 14.19 -7.13
N SER A 173 -12.01 12.89 -7.45
CA SER A 173 -13.17 12.06 -7.81
C SER A 173 -13.95 11.54 -6.61
N ASN A 174 -13.26 11.23 -5.50
CA ASN A 174 -13.85 10.75 -4.26
C ASN A 174 -13.00 11.16 -3.06
N PHE A 175 -13.47 12.19 -2.35
CA PHE A 175 -12.78 12.74 -1.19
C PHE A 175 -12.68 11.74 -0.02
N SER A 176 -13.56 10.74 0.06
CA SER A 176 -13.57 9.70 1.10
C SER A 176 -12.57 8.56 0.87
N ASN A 177 -11.71 8.68 -0.15
CA ASN A 177 -10.73 7.65 -0.48
C ASN A 177 -9.56 7.62 0.52
N TYR A 178 -9.75 6.90 1.64
CA TYR A 178 -8.73 6.73 2.68
C TYR A 178 -7.40 6.21 2.13
N SER A 179 -7.43 5.30 1.16
CA SER A 179 -6.21 4.71 0.60
C SER A 179 -5.35 5.75 -0.13
N SER A 180 -5.97 6.70 -0.82
CA SER A 180 -5.29 7.81 -1.48
C SER A 180 -4.67 8.77 -0.47
N TRP A 181 -5.42 9.15 0.58
CA TRP A 181 -4.89 9.98 1.67
C TRP A 181 -3.72 9.30 2.39
N HIS A 182 -3.85 8.01 2.68
CA HIS A 182 -2.78 7.24 3.28
C HIS A 182 -1.55 7.23 2.38
N TYR A 183 -1.71 6.97 1.08
CA TYR A 183 -0.59 6.94 0.15
C TYR A 183 0.12 8.29 0.05
N ARG A 184 -0.62 9.41 0.00
CA ARG A 184 -0.04 10.77 0.10
C ARG A 184 0.80 10.95 1.34
N SER A 185 0.35 10.42 2.49
CA SER A 185 1.09 10.54 3.75
C SER A 185 2.46 9.83 3.71
N THR A 186 2.62 8.84 2.82
CA THR A 186 3.89 8.15 2.56
C THR A 186 4.75 8.80 1.46
N LEU A 187 4.13 9.52 0.52
CA LEU A 187 4.81 10.19 -0.60
C LEU A 187 5.38 11.55 -0.20
N LEU A 188 4.62 12.36 0.53
CA LEU A 188 5.04 13.71 0.95
C LEU A 188 6.38 13.76 1.70
N PRO A 189 6.71 12.84 2.62
CA PRO A 189 8.01 12.82 3.28
C PRO A 189 9.17 12.51 2.33
N GLN A 190 8.91 11.86 1.19
CA GLN A 190 9.95 11.57 0.19
C GLN A 190 10.29 12.82 -0.63
N LEU A 191 9.30 13.69 -0.87
CA LEU A 191 9.49 14.98 -1.54
C LEU A 191 10.09 16.04 -0.60
N HIS A 192 9.71 15.98 0.68
CA HIS A 192 10.15 16.90 1.72
C HIS A 192 10.72 16.11 2.92
N PRO A 193 11.97 15.63 2.83
CA PRO A 193 12.57 14.78 3.85
C PRO A 193 12.89 15.51 5.15
N GLN A 194 13.06 16.84 5.12
CA GLN A 194 13.21 17.63 6.34
C GLN A 194 11.83 17.97 6.93
N PRO A 195 11.65 17.88 8.26
CA PRO A 195 10.46 18.42 8.91
C PRO A 195 10.41 19.90 8.54
N ALA A 196 9.34 20.29 7.86
CA ALA A 196 9.20 21.64 7.33
C ALA A 196 9.23 22.63 8.51
N LEU A 197 10.38 23.27 8.74
CA LEU A 197 10.48 24.53 9.48
C LEU A 197 9.78 25.66 8.69
N ASP A 198 9.67 25.48 7.37
CA ASP A 198 8.92 26.35 6.48
C ASP A 198 7.41 26.03 6.46
N PRO A 199 6.53 27.05 6.53
CA PRO A 199 5.10 26.93 6.27
C PRO A 199 4.83 26.69 4.76
N ALA A 200 5.29 25.58 4.20
CA ALA A 200 5.09 25.24 2.80
C ALA A 200 4.17 24.00 2.62
N PRO A 201 2.96 24.15 2.05
CA PRO A 201 2.16 25.38 1.98
C PRO A 201 0.73 25.15 2.51
N TYR A 202 0.04 26.26 2.82
CA TYR A 202 -1.40 26.34 3.07
C TYR A 202 -2.26 25.45 2.15
N THR A 203 -1.83 25.21 0.91
CA THR A 203 -2.49 24.33 -0.06
C THR A 203 -2.66 22.87 0.41
N LYS A 204 -1.72 22.32 1.20
CA LYS A 204 -1.81 20.96 1.76
C LYS A 204 -2.95 20.86 2.78
N TYR A 205 -3.12 21.91 3.57
CA TYR A 205 -4.21 22.04 4.53
C TYR A 205 -5.53 22.33 3.83
N GLU A 206 -5.53 23.19 2.81
CA GLU A 206 -6.72 23.53 2.02
C GLU A 206 -7.36 22.29 1.39
N LEU A 207 -6.58 21.36 0.83
CA LEU A 207 -7.16 20.15 0.24
C LEU A 207 -7.89 19.29 1.28
N ALA A 208 -7.25 19.04 2.44
CA ALA A 208 -7.87 18.27 3.52
C ALA A 208 -9.05 19.02 4.14
N HIS A 209 -8.91 20.34 4.32
CA HIS A 209 -9.94 21.26 4.81
C HIS A 209 -11.17 21.23 3.92
N ASN A 210 -11.01 21.46 2.63
CA ASN A 210 -12.09 21.42 1.67
C ASN A 210 -12.77 20.04 1.65
N ALA A 211 -12.02 18.94 1.78
CA ALA A 211 -12.58 17.60 1.81
C ALA A 211 -13.53 17.36 3.00
N PHE A 212 -13.10 17.63 4.24
CA PHE A 212 -13.98 17.41 5.40
C PHE A 212 -15.07 18.48 5.58
N PHE A 213 -14.91 19.68 5.00
CA PHE A 213 -16.02 20.64 4.90
C PHE A 213 -17.07 20.22 3.86
N THR A 214 -16.66 19.50 2.81
CA THR A 214 -17.57 18.97 1.80
C THR A 214 -18.34 17.75 2.32
N ASP A 215 -17.68 16.82 3.01
CA ASP A 215 -18.32 15.72 3.72
C ASP A 215 -17.80 15.62 5.16
N PRO A 216 -18.50 16.20 6.15
CA PRO A 216 -18.07 16.15 7.54
C PRO A 216 -18.11 14.75 8.16
N ASN A 217 -18.83 13.80 7.56
CA ASN A 217 -18.89 12.42 8.02
C ASN A 217 -17.72 11.57 7.50
N ASP A 218 -16.97 12.05 6.51
CA ASP A 218 -15.79 11.34 6.02
C ASP A 218 -14.63 11.42 7.02
N GLN A 219 -14.44 10.34 7.76
CA GLN A 219 -13.33 10.19 8.69
C GLN A 219 -11.95 10.27 8.03
N SER A 220 -11.84 9.98 6.73
CA SER A 220 -10.55 9.87 6.03
C SER A 220 -9.82 11.19 5.98
N ALA A 221 -10.52 12.25 5.53
CA ALA A 221 -10.00 13.61 5.53
C ALA A 221 -9.63 14.07 6.95
N TRP A 222 -10.44 13.75 7.98
CA TRP A 222 -10.14 14.06 9.38
C TRP A 222 -8.86 13.39 9.90
N PHE A 223 -8.68 12.10 9.62
CA PHE A 223 -7.47 11.37 10.02
C PHE A 223 -6.22 11.94 9.33
N TYR A 224 -6.33 12.26 8.05
CA TYR A 224 -5.24 12.88 7.30
C TYR A 224 -4.92 14.30 7.80
N TYR A 225 -5.95 15.10 8.07
CA TYR A 225 -5.79 16.44 8.64
C TYR A 225 -5.12 16.38 10.02
N ARG A 226 -5.54 15.45 10.89
CA ARG A 226 -4.87 15.22 12.18
C ARG A 226 -3.40 14.83 12.01
N TRP A 227 -3.08 14.00 11.02
CA TRP A 227 -1.71 13.63 10.70
C TRP A 227 -0.87 14.83 10.23
N LEU A 228 -1.44 15.74 9.44
CA LEU A 228 -0.79 17.00 9.06
C LEU A 228 -0.47 17.86 10.30
N LEU A 229 -1.42 18.01 11.22
CA LEU A 229 -1.24 18.77 12.46
C LEU A 229 -0.20 18.15 13.41
N GLY A 230 -0.14 16.81 13.48
CA GLY A 230 0.75 16.07 14.39
C GLY A 230 2.24 16.12 14.04
N ARG A 231 2.62 16.73 12.92
CA ARG A 231 4.01 16.94 12.49
C ARG A 231 4.60 18.27 12.95
N GLY A 232 3.84 19.09 13.67
CA GLY A 232 4.32 20.32 14.28
C GLY A 232 5.08 20.06 15.58
N VAL A 233 6.17 20.78 15.79
CA VAL A 233 6.77 20.99 17.12
C VAL A 233 5.97 22.09 17.80
N CYS A 234 5.42 21.83 19.00
CA CYS A 234 4.71 22.86 19.75
C CYS A 234 5.66 23.50 20.76
N VAL A 235 5.94 24.79 20.55
CA VAL A 235 6.73 25.60 21.48
C VAL A 235 5.81 26.62 22.12
N SER A 236 5.83 26.67 23.44
CA SER A 236 5.16 27.74 24.17
C SER A 236 6.10 28.33 25.22
N GLY A 237 6.25 29.65 25.19
CA GLY A 237 7.03 30.43 26.13
C GLY A 237 6.13 31.26 27.05
N ARG A 238 6.45 31.29 28.34
CA ARG A 238 5.84 32.25 29.28
C ARG A 238 6.90 32.72 30.28
N ASP A 239 7.01 34.04 30.44
CA ASP A 239 7.98 34.75 31.29
C ASP A 239 9.45 34.38 31.02
N ARG A 240 9.99 33.41 31.76
CA ARG A 240 11.39 32.95 31.74
C ARG A 240 11.53 31.47 31.38
N GLY A 241 10.41 30.80 31.10
CA GLY A 241 10.35 29.39 30.79
C GLY A 241 9.98 29.14 29.33
N LEU A 242 10.79 28.33 28.65
CA LEU A 242 10.44 27.72 27.37
C LEU A 242 9.98 26.30 27.64
N SER A 243 8.84 25.94 27.06
CA SER A 243 8.38 24.56 27.00
C SER A 243 8.32 24.09 25.55
N LEU A 244 8.87 22.92 25.32
CA LEU A 244 8.94 22.24 24.04
C LEU A 244 8.17 20.93 24.20
N SER A 245 7.11 20.77 23.40
CA SER A 245 6.36 19.51 23.33
C SER A 245 6.68 18.81 22.01
N LEU A 246 7.29 17.63 22.12
CA LEU A 246 7.65 16.74 21.02
C LEU A 246 6.68 15.56 20.98
N SER A 247 6.19 15.23 19.78
CA SER A 247 5.36 14.05 19.57
C SER A 247 6.17 12.74 19.67
N GLN A 248 7.48 12.78 19.40
CA GLN A 248 8.45 11.72 19.67
C GLN A 248 9.81 12.33 20.07
N ALA A 249 10.44 11.82 21.13
CA ALA A 249 11.76 12.25 21.57
C ALA A 249 12.85 11.34 20.95
N GLN A 250 13.49 11.80 19.87
CA GLN A 250 14.64 11.13 19.23
C GLN A 250 15.75 12.15 18.85
N SER A 251 16.16 13.03 19.76
CA SER A 251 17.38 13.84 19.52
C SER A 251 18.41 13.67 20.63
N GLU A 252 19.69 13.60 20.25
CA GLU A 252 20.84 13.54 21.15
C GLU A 252 21.16 14.92 21.78
N GLY A 253 20.43 15.97 21.42
CA GLY A 253 20.53 17.30 21.99
C GLY A 253 19.47 18.25 21.44
N LEU A 254 19.08 19.24 22.23
CA LEU A 254 18.18 20.32 21.83
C LEU A 254 18.98 21.64 21.90
N MET A 255 19.08 22.36 20.78
CA MET A 255 19.72 23.67 20.72
C MET A 255 18.64 24.74 20.57
N LEU A 256 18.72 25.80 21.38
CA LEU A 256 17.88 26.98 21.23
C LEU A 256 18.65 28.01 20.40
N VAL A 257 18.02 28.57 19.38
CA VAL A 257 18.54 29.72 18.62
C VAL A 257 17.58 30.88 18.85
N LEU A 258 18.09 32.02 19.28
CA LEU A 258 17.32 33.28 19.41
C LEU A 258 18.03 34.35 18.58
N ASP A 259 17.28 35.06 17.74
CA ASP A 259 17.78 36.11 16.84
C ASP A 259 19.00 35.67 15.99
N GLY A 260 18.97 34.42 15.51
CA GLY A 260 20.06 33.83 14.72
C GLY A 260 21.31 33.46 15.51
N LEU A 261 21.32 33.61 16.84
CA LEU A 261 22.43 33.28 17.71
C LEU A 261 22.12 32.04 18.58
N PRO A 262 23.02 31.04 18.62
CA PRO A 262 22.83 29.86 19.46
C PRO A 262 22.93 30.23 20.94
N GLN A 263 21.93 29.81 21.70
CA GLN A 263 21.84 30.03 23.14
C GLN A 263 22.22 28.77 23.88
N GLN A 264 23.12 28.89 24.86
CA GLN A 264 23.37 27.80 25.79
C GLN A 264 22.24 27.70 26.79
N VAL A 265 21.41 26.68 26.63
CA VAL A 265 20.31 26.38 27.53
C VAL A 265 20.36 24.93 27.99
N GLN A 266 20.02 24.69 29.25
CA GLN A 266 19.86 23.34 29.77
C GLN A 266 18.39 22.93 29.63
N TRP A 267 18.15 21.87 28.86
CA TRP A 267 16.85 21.25 28.74
C TRP A 267 16.69 20.17 29.80
N ARG A 268 15.54 20.15 30.46
CA ARG A 268 15.16 19.10 31.39
C ARG A 268 13.76 18.59 31.09
N SER A 269 13.53 17.31 31.36
CA SER A 269 12.18 16.76 31.37
C SER A 269 11.30 17.57 32.35
N ALA A 270 10.06 17.87 31.95
CA ALA A 270 9.09 18.53 32.81
C ALA A 270 8.85 17.77 34.13
N HIS A 271 9.08 16.45 34.14
CA HIS A 271 8.99 15.64 35.34
C HIS A 271 10.35 14.98 35.66
N PRO A 272 10.91 15.19 36.86
CA PRO A 272 12.29 14.82 37.20
C PRO A 272 12.57 13.32 37.24
N ARG A 273 11.54 12.47 37.22
CA ARG A 273 11.68 11.00 37.22
C ARG A 273 11.71 10.36 35.84
N PHE A 274 11.34 11.08 34.78
CA PHE A 274 11.28 10.49 33.44
C PHE A 274 12.51 10.87 32.61
N ARG A 275 13.27 9.86 32.17
CA ARG A 275 14.41 10.02 31.25
C ARG A 275 13.96 10.38 29.83
N HIS A 276 12.75 9.99 29.45
CA HIS A 276 12.12 10.35 28.20
C HIS A 276 10.80 11.06 28.51
N SER A 277 10.68 12.31 28.08
CA SER A 277 9.47 13.10 28.23
C SER A 277 9.07 13.66 26.88
N PRO A 278 7.76 13.69 26.55
CA PRO A 278 7.28 14.45 25.40
C PRO A 278 7.37 15.96 25.67
N VAL A 279 7.51 16.39 26.93
CA VAL A 279 7.62 17.80 27.30
C VAL A 279 8.98 18.08 27.94
N TRP A 280 9.73 18.98 27.32
CA TRP A 280 11.01 19.49 27.79
C TRP A 280 10.84 20.95 28.17
N VAL A 281 11.48 21.35 29.26
CA VAL A 281 11.46 22.73 29.72
C VAL A 281 12.87 23.24 29.89
N SER A 282 13.07 24.50 29.55
CA SER A 282 14.28 25.24 29.88
C SER A 282 13.90 26.55 30.53
N PHE A 283 14.69 26.96 31.53
CA PHE A 283 14.49 28.22 32.24
C PHE A 283 15.75 29.05 32.06
N THR A 284 15.61 30.26 31.53
CA THR A 284 16.73 31.17 31.32
C THR A 284 16.54 32.40 32.22
N ASN A 285 17.64 32.87 32.81
CA ASN A 285 17.63 34.11 33.61
C ASN A 285 18.03 35.34 32.78
N THR A 286 18.31 35.14 31.48
CA THR A 286 19.02 36.11 30.64
C THR A 286 18.10 36.93 29.74
N PHE A 287 16.87 36.49 29.44
CA PHE A 287 15.97 37.21 28.54
C PHE A 287 14.50 37.10 28.98
N SER A 288 13.69 38.11 28.67
CA SER A 288 12.23 38.10 28.84
C SER A 288 11.59 37.87 27.47
N PHE A 289 10.76 36.85 27.36
CA PHE A 289 10.19 36.45 26.08
C PHE A 289 8.98 37.33 25.70
N TRP A 290 9.19 38.29 24.80
CA TRP A 290 8.13 39.06 24.16
C TRP A 290 8.34 39.01 22.63
N GLY A 291 7.56 38.20 21.92
CA GLY A 291 7.56 38.17 20.44
C GLY A 291 7.40 36.78 19.83
N ASP A 292 6.95 36.75 18.57
CA ASP A 292 6.71 35.54 17.78
C ASP A 292 8.00 34.78 17.47
N TYR A 293 7.96 33.46 17.62
CA TYR A 293 9.11 32.57 17.49
C TYR A 293 9.17 31.93 16.11
N SER A 294 10.34 32.00 15.47
CA SER A 294 10.70 31.24 14.26
C SER A 294 11.90 30.34 14.58
N PHE A 295 11.93 29.12 14.06
CA PHE A 295 13.03 28.15 14.21
C PHE A 295 13.72 27.90 12.87
#